data_AF-A0A6J7SGY1-F1
#
_entry.id   AF-A0A6J7SGY1-F1
#
_cell.length_a   1.000
_cell.length_b   1.000
_cell.length_c   1.000
_cell.angle_alpha   90.00
_cell.angle_beta   90.00
_cell.angle_gamma   90.00
#
_symmetry.space_group_name_H-M   'P 1'
#
loop_
_entity.id
_entity.type
_entity.pdbx_description
1 polymer ?
#
loop_
_entity_poly.entity_id
_entity_poly.type
_entity_poly.pdbx_seq_one_letter_code
_entity_poly.pdbx_strand_id
1 'polypeptide(L)'
;MAALIPTNVNEWGEGLGIDMRDVRLFLALREIAGTRLLAEVPWLRGRLTDAVTAYGSGIQIDVQAISDQAMDVMNALQEGADPRSLFTPATTPAQELALAQLETLLALFEGWVNHVVHLAIAERLPSHVALEESSRRKRVSQNPTTTVFQSLVGLEVSPRLSREATHFWNVALDLKGLEGRDELWSHPDLLPAALEMQDPAAFLSSTSAPDDLSGLDPA
;
A
#
# COMPACT_ATOMS: atom_id res chain seq x y z
N MET A 1 15.06 -12.68 0.83
CA MET A 1 16.22 -12.41 -0.04
C MET A 1 15.77 -11.38 -1.07
N ALA A 2 16.45 -10.22 -1.14
CA ALA A 2 16.16 -9.20 -2.14
C ALA A 2 16.79 -9.61 -3.48
N ALA A 3 16.07 -9.40 -4.58
CA ALA A 3 16.57 -9.70 -5.92
C ALA A 3 16.07 -8.64 -6.92
N LEU A 4 16.90 -8.36 -7.93
CA LEU A 4 16.54 -7.50 -9.04
C LEU A 4 16.46 -8.33 -10.31
N ILE A 5 15.46 -8.06 -11.14
CA ILE A 5 15.33 -8.64 -12.48
C ILE A 5 16.01 -7.67 -13.46
N PRO A 6 17.17 -8.02 -14.04
CA PRO A 6 17.95 -7.07 -14.85
C PRO A 6 17.16 -6.44 -16.01
N THR A 7 16.28 -7.22 -16.65
CA THR A 7 15.39 -6.73 -17.72
C THR A 7 14.49 -5.60 -17.23
N ASN A 8 13.77 -5.80 -16.13
CA ASN A 8 12.86 -4.79 -15.57
C ASN A 8 13.63 -3.54 -15.12
N VAL A 9 14.85 -3.70 -14.59
CA VAL A 9 15.71 -2.57 -14.21
C VAL A 9 16.09 -1.73 -15.43
N ASN A 10 16.52 -2.38 -16.52
CA ASN A 10 16.90 -1.69 -17.74
C ASN A 10 15.69 -0.96 -18.37
N GLU A 11 14.53 -1.62 -18.44
CA GLU A 11 13.27 -1.03 -18.91
C GLU A 11 12.76 0.10 -18.01
N TRP A 12 13.14 0.14 -16.74
CA TRP A 12 12.81 1.26 -15.86
C TRP A 12 13.72 2.46 -16.07
N GLY A 13 15.02 2.24 -16.28
CA GLY A 13 15.98 3.31 -16.53
C GLY A 13 15.88 3.93 -17.93
N GLU A 14 15.27 3.23 -18.88
CA GLU A 14 15.12 3.71 -20.26
C GLU A 14 14.34 5.03 -20.33
N GLY A 15 14.90 6.02 -21.03
CA GLY A 15 14.29 7.33 -21.21
C GLY A 15 14.33 8.27 -19.99
N LEU A 16 14.88 7.84 -18.84
CA LEU A 16 14.99 8.70 -17.66
C LEU A 16 16.13 9.73 -17.74
N GLY A 17 17.16 9.47 -18.56
CA GLY A 17 18.37 10.29 -18.60
C GLY A 17 19.21 10.23 -17.32
N ILE A 18 19.00 9.20 -16.49
CA ILE A 18 19.70 8.96 -15.22
C ILE A 18 20.71 7.83 -15.42
N ASP A 19 21.86 7.90 -14.76
CA ASP A 19 22.87 6.84 -14.80
C ASP A 19 22.26 5.51 -14.31
N MET A 20 22.46 4.44 -15.07
CA MET A 20 21.89 3.12 -14.75
C MET A 20 22.43 2.56 -13.41
N ARG A 21 23.59 3.02 -12.95
CA ARG A 21 24.10 2.73 -11.61
C ARG A 21 23.18 3.29 -10.53
N ASP A 22 22.73 4.54 -10.67
CA ASP A 22 21.85 5.20 -9.72
C ASP A 22 20.47 4.53 -9.71
N VAL A 23 19.95 4.19 -10.89
CA VAL A 23 18.70 3.42 -11.07
C VAL A 23 18.78 2.09 -10.32
N ARG A 24 19.86 1.32 -10.53
CA ARG A 24 20.09 0.04 -9.83
C ARG A 24 20.20 0.21 -8.32
N LEU A 25 20.94 1.22 -7.86
CA LEU A 25 21.12 1.49 -6.43
C LEU A 25 19.79 1.80 -5.77
N PHE A 26 18.99 2.67 -6.37
CA PHE A 26 17.67 3.03 -5.86
C PHE A 26 16.74 1.80 -5.77
N LEU A 27 16.64 1.00 -6.83
CA LEU A 27 15.81 -0.21 -6.79
C LEU A 27 16.32 -1.23 -5.76
N ALA A 28 17.64 -1.43 -5.68
CA ALA A 28 18.24 -2.34 -4.70
C ALA A 28 17.90 -1.92 -3.27
N LEU A 29 18.01 -0.63 -2.95
CA LEU A 29 17.68 -0.10 -1.62
C LEU A 29 16.21 -0.31 -1.27
N ARG A 30 15.29 -0.11 -2.23
CA ARG A 30 13.86 -0.38 -2.02
C ARG A 30 13.59 -1.86 -1.73
N GLU A 31 14.15 -2.76 -2.52
CA GLU A 31 13.99 -4.21 -2.33
C GLU A 31 14.58 -4.67 -0.98
N ILE A 32 15.75 -4.14 -0.61
CA ILE A 32 16.38 -4.44 0.68
C ILE A 32 15.52 -3.93 1.83
N ALA A 33 15.02 -2.68 1.76
CA ALA A 33 14.17 -2.09 2.79
C ALA A 33 12.88 -2.92 2.98
N GLY A 34 12.17 -3.21 1.89
CA GLY A 34 10.93 -4.00 1.95
C GLY A 34 11.17 -5.43 2.44
N THR A 35 12.21 -6.09 1.96
CA THR A 35 12.59 -7.45 2.42
C THR A 35 12.95 -7.46 3.89
N ARG A 36 13.70 -6.45 4.36
CA ARG A 36 14.07 -6.31 5.77
C ARG A 36 12.84 -6.12 6.64
N LEU A 37 11.93 -5.21 6.28
CA LEU A 37 10.71 -4.96 7.04
C LEU A 37 9.86 -6.23 7.17
N LEU A 38 9.63 -6.94 6.05
CA LEU A 38 8.87 -8.21 6.06
C LEU A 38 9.54 -9.31 6.88
N ALA A 39 10.87 -9.28 7.03
CA ALA A 39 11.60 -10.23 7.86
C ALA A 39 11.55 -9.86 9.35
N GLU A 40 11.55 -8.57 9.67
CA GLU A 40 11.54 -8.03 11.04
C GLU A 40 10.14 -7.94 11.64
N VAL A 41 9.08 -7.95 10.83
CA VAL A 41 7.68 -7.79 11.26
C VAL A 41 6.87 -9.06 10.95
N PRO A 42 6.86 -10.07 11.84
CA PRO A 42 6.30 -11.39 11.53
C PRO A 42 4.80 -11.38 11.27
N TRP A 43 4.05 -10.48 11.93
CA TRP A 43 2.60 -10.40 11.81
C TRP A 43 2.15 -9.85 10.44
N LEU A 44 3.00 -9.09 9.74
CA LEU A 44 2.65 -8.38 8.51
C LEU A 44 2.22 -9.34 7.39
N ARG A 45 2.96 -10.45 7.23
CA ARG A 45 2.62 -11.48 6.23
C ARG A 45 1.29 -12.17 6.54
N GLY A 46 1.03 -12.44 7.83
CA GLY A 46 -0.24 -13.03 8.28
C GLY A 46 -1.39 -12.08 7.97
N ARG A 47 -1.29 -10.82 8.39
CA ARG A 47 -2.32 -9.80 8.17
C ARG A 47 -2.64 -9.56 6.68
N LEU A 48 -1.62 -9.49 5.82
CA LEU A 48 -1.82 -9.39 4.37
C LEU A 48 -2.56 -10.62 3.81
N THR A 49 -2.20 -11.81 4.28
CA THR A 49 -2.86 -13.05 3.88
C THR A 49 -4.32 -13.06 4.34
N ASP A 50 -4.57 -12.69 5.60
CA ASP A 50 -5.91 -12.62 6.18
C ASP A 50 -6.80 -11.63 5.44
N ALA A 51 -6.27 -10.46 5.06
CA ALA A 51 -7.04 -9.46 4.32
C ALA A 51 -7.41 -9.96 2.90
N VAL A 52 -6.49 -10.62 2.20
CA VAL A 52 -6.76 -11.26 0.90
C VAL A 52 -7.76 -12.41 1.05
N THR A 53 -7.61 -13.24 2.09
CA THR A 53 -8.54 -14.35 2.37
C THR A 53 -9.93 -13.84 2.74
N ALA A 54 -10.03 -12.78 3.56
CA ALA A 54 -11.30 -12.16 3.92
C ALA A 54 -12.04 -11.64 2.68
N TYR A 55 -11.32 -10.93 1.79
CA TYR A 55 -11.87 -10.50 0.50
C TYR A 55 -12.36 -11.68 -0.35
N GLY A 56 -11.53 -12.72 -0.48
CA GLY A 56 -11.84 -13.93 -1.26
C GLY A 56 -12.98 -14.77 -0.68
N SER A 57 -13.12 -14.83 0.64
CA SER A 57 -14.18 -15.58 1.33
C SER A 57 -15.57 -14.98 1.10
N GLY A 58 -15.63 -13.67 0.82
CA GLY A 58 -16.84 -12.98 0.41
C GLY A 58 -17.25 -13.25 -1.04
N ILE A 59 -16.41 -13.90 -1.86
CA ILE A 59 -16.76 -14.35 -3.21
C ILE A 59 -17.62 -15.62 -3.09
N GLN A 60 -18.82 -15.47 -2.54
CA GLN A 60 -19.87 -16.43 -2.81
C GLN A 60 -20.32 -16.18 -4.24
N ILE A 61 -20.07 -17.13 -5.13
CA ILE A 61 -20.69 -17.15 -6.46
C ILE A 61 -22.17 -17.37 -6.20
N ASP A 62 -22.91 -16.28 -5.99
CA ASP A 62 -24.34 -16.31 -5.85
C ASP A 62 -24.93 -16.58 -7.23
N VAL A 63 -25.17 -17.87 -7.51
CA VAL A 63 -25.74 -18.34 -8.77
C VAL A 63 -27.12 -17.71 -9.02
N GLN A 64 -27.84 -17.32 -7.96
CA GLN A 64 -29.12 -16.61 -8.10
C GLN A 64 -28.89 -15.15 -8.49
N ALA A 65 -27.97 -14.44 -7.82
CA ALA A 65 -27.59 -13.09 -8.23
C ALA A 65 -27.06 -13.06 -9.67
N ILE A 66 -26.28 -14.06 -10.10
CA ILE A 66 -25.83 -14.20 -11.49
C ILE A 66 -27.01 -14.45 -12.44
N SER A 67 -28.01 -15.24 -12.03
CA SER A 67 -29.20 -15.51 -12.84
C SER A 67 -30.11 -14.28 -12.99
N ASP A 68 -30.32 -13.54 -11.90
CA ASP A 68 -31.13 -12.32 -11.90
C ASP A 68 -30.42 -11.20 -12.67
N GLN A 69 -29.11 -11.04 -12.44
CA GLN A 69 -28.27 -10.10 -13.16
C GLN A 69 -28.13 -10.50 -14.64
N ALA A 70 -28.14 -11.79 -15.00
CA ALA A 70 -28.17 -12.24 -16.39
C ALA A 70 -29.48 -11.89 -17.09
N MET A 71 -30.63 -11.91 -16.41
CA MET A 71 -31.89 -11.43 -16.97
C MET A 71 -31.85 -9.92 -17.22
N ASP A 72 -31.32 -9.15 -16.28
CA ASP A 72 -31.14 -7.70 -16.42
C ASP A 72 -30.14 -7.34 -17.52
N VAL A 73 -29.03 -8.09 -17.64
CA VAL A 73 -28.05 -7.98 -18.72
C VAL A 73 -28.72 -8.25 -20.07
N MET A 74 -29.54 -9.30 -20.16
CA MET A 74 -30.21 -9.69 -21.39
C MET A 74 -31.22 -8.64 -21.85
N ASN A 75 -31.89 -7.96 -20.92
CA ASN A 75 -32.77 -6.82 -21.21
C ASN A 75 -31.95 -5.57 -21.60
N ALA A 76 -30.89 -5.22 -20.87
CA ALA A 76 -30.04 -4.07 -21.16
C ALA A 76 -29.26 -4.19 -22.49
N LEU A 77 -28.90 -5.41 -22.90
CA LEU A 77 -28.30 -5.69 -24.22
C LEU A 77 -29.30 -5.47 -25.37
N GLN A 78 -30.60 -5.71 -25.16
CA GLN A 78 -31.63 -5.35 -26.14
C GLN A 78 -31.77 -3.82 -26.27
N GLU A 79 -31.43 -3.08 -25.22
CA GLU A 79 -31.42 -1.61 -25.19
C GLU A 79 -30.09 -0.98 -25.65
N GLY A 80 -29.10 -1.80 -26.06
CA GLY A 80 -27.84 -1.34 -26.66
C GLY A 80 -26.72 -1.00 -25.66
N ALA A 81 -26.79 -1.50 -24.42
CA ALA A 81 -25.74 -1.29 -23.41
C ALA A 81 -24.45 -2.09 -23.71
N ASP A 82 -23.28 -1.58 -23.29
CA ASP A 82 -22.00 -2.30 -23.40
C ASP A 82 -22.00 -3.50 -22.43
N PRO A 83 -21.88 -4.76 -22.93
CA PRO A 83 -21.87 -5.97 -22.10
C PRO A 83 -20.86 -5.92 -20.94
N ARG A 84 -19.75 -5.18 -21.09
CA ARG A 84 -18.69 -5.10 -20.09
C ARG A 84 -19.07 -4.29 -18.86
N SER A 85 -20.03 -3.37 -18.96
CA SER A 85 -20.54 -2.59 -17.83
C SER A 85 -21.44 -3.41 -16.90
N LEU A 86 -21.90 -4.58 -17.35
CA LEU A 86 -22.96 -5.36 -16.69
C LEU A 86 -22.42 -6.54 -15.86
N PHE A 87 -21.10 -6.80 -15.93
CA PHE A 87 -20.40 -7.84 -15.17
C PHE A 87 -19.41 -7.24 -14.16
N THR A 88 -19.87 -6.31 -13.33
CA THR A 88 -19.11 -5.91 -12.15
C THR A 88 -19.71 -6.64 -10.95
N PRO A 89 -19.05 -7.68 -10.40
CA PRO A 89 -19.51 -8.29 -9.15
C PRO A 89 -19.63 -7.19 -8.10
N ALA A 90 -20.83 -6.99 -7.54
CA ALA A 90 -21.01 -6.02 -6.47
C ALA A 90 -20.22 -6.49 -5.25
N THR A 91 -19.27 -5.70 -4.78
CA THR A 91 -18.53 -5.98 -3.54
C THR A 91 -19.47 -5.83 -2.35
N THR A 92 -19.43 -6.79 -1.43
CA THR A 92 -20.14 -6.68 -0.16
C THR A 92 -19.45 -5.66 0.76
N PRO A 93 -20.13 -5.06 1.75
CA PRO A 93 -19.51 -4.15 2.72
C PRO A 93 -18.31 -4.77 3.46
N ALA A 94 -18.34 -6.09 3.71
CA ALA A 94 -17.24 -6.81 4.31
C ALA A 94 -16.01 -6.90 3.37
N GLN A 95 -16.24 -7.06 2.07
CA GLN A 95 -15.18 -7.04 1.06
C GLN A 95 -14.58 -5.65 0.88
N GLU A 96 -15.41 -4.60 0.88
CA GLU A 96 -14.93 -3.22 0.83
C GLU A 96 -14.04 -2.90 2.04
N LEU A 97 -14.44 -3.33 3.23
CA LEU A 97 -13.62 -3.17 4.44
C LEU A 97 -12.29 -3.93 4.34
N ALA A 98 -12.32 -5.19 3.87
CA ALA A 98 -11.11 -5.99 3.69
C ALA A 98 -10.15 -5.35 2.66
N LEU A 99 -10.70 -4.81 1.56
CA LEU A 99 -9.92 -4.07 0.57
C LEU A 99 -9.33 -2.79 1.14
N ALA A 100 -10.10 -2.00 1.87
CA ALA A 100 -9.62 -0.77 2.49
C ALA A 100 -8.49 -1.04 3.49
N GLN A 101 -8.59 -2.12 4.28
CA GLN A 101 -7.53 -2.54 5.19
C GLN A 101 -6.27 -2.99 4.44
N LEU A 102 -6.43 -3.78 3.38
CA LEU A 102 -5.31 -4.22 2.54
C LEU A 102 -4.62 -3.04 1.85
N GLU A 103 -5.40 -2.12 1.26
CA GLU A 103 -4.92 -0.90 0.62
C GLU A 103 -4.13 -0.04 1.61
N THR A 104 -4.66 0.17 2.81
CA THR A 104 -4.02 0.94 3.88
C THR A 104 -2.68 0.33 4.29
N LEU A 105 -2.66 -1.00 4.51
CA LEU A 105 -1.45 -1.68 4.94
C LEU A 105 -0.36 -1.66 3.86
N LEU A 106 -0.74 -1.84 2.59
CA LEU A 106 0.17 -1.72 1.46
C LEU A 106 0.68 -0.28 1.31
N ALA A 107 -0.19 0.73 1.45
CA ALA A 107 0.22 2.13 1.41
C ALA A 107 1.23 2.46 2.50
N LEU A 108 0.99 2.01 3.74
CA LEU A 108 1.91 2.19 4.87
C LEU A 108 3.25 1.49 4.64
N PHE A 109 3.23 0.24 4.17
CA PHE A 109 4.43 -0.51 3.83
C PHE A 109 5.27 0.24 2.77
N GLU A 110 4.63 0.64 1.66
CA GLU A 110 5.30 1.33 0.57
C GLU A 110 5.78 2.73 0.97
N GLY A 111 4.98 3.44 1.76
CA GLY A 111 5.33 4.75 2.32
C GLY A 111 6.57 4.65 3.20
N TRP A 112 6.67 3.62 4.04
CA TRP A 112 7.84 3.40 4.91
C TRP A 112 9.07 3.10 4.06
N VAL A 113 8.94 2.22 3.05
CA VAL A 113 10.04 1.91 2.11
C VAL A 113 10.50 3.19 1.40
N ASN A 114 9.59 4.01 0.89
CA ASN A 114 9.94 5.29 0.27
C ASN A 114 10.69 6.19 1.25
N HIS A 115 10.17 6.33 2.47
CA HIS A 115 10.74 7.19 3.50
C HIS A 115 12.15 6.76 3.89
N VAL A 116 12.40 5.49 4.21
CA VAL A 116 13.73 5.03 4.63
C VAL A 116 14.75 5.06 3.48
N VAL A 117 14.31 4.80 2.25
CA VAL A 117 15.16 4.91 1.07
C VAL A 117 15.52 6.37 0.81
N HIS A 118 14.54 7.29 0.89
CA HIS A 118 14.76 8.72 0.76
C HIS A 118 15.84 9.20 1.74
N LEU A 119 15.69 8.90 3.03
CA LEU A 119 16.67 9.25 4.07
C LEU A 119 18.07 8.69 3.75
N ALA A 120 18.16 7.48 3.19
CA ALA A 120 19.43 6.85 2.88
C ALA A 120 20.17 7.49 1.68
N ILE A 121 19.44 8.11 0.74
CA ILE A 121 20.02 8.58 -0.53
C ILE A 121 20.00 10.10 -0.71
N ALA A 122 19.17 10.85 0.03
CA ALA A 122 18.93 12.28 -0.19
C ALA A 122 20.22 13.11 -0.28
N GLU A 123 21.19 12.83 0.59
CA GLU A 123 22.46 13.57 0.63
C GLU A 123 23.55 13.00 -0.30
N ARG A 124 23.34 11.80 -0.85
CA ARG A 124 24.39 11.02 -1.54
C ARG A 124 24.13 10.82 -3.02
N LEU A 125 22.87 10.93 -3.45
CA LEU A 125 22.44 10.62 -4.80
C LEU A 125 21.72 11.84 -5.40
N PRO A 126 22.40 12.67 -6.22
CA PRO A 126 21.78 13.86 -6.80
C PRO A 126 20.52 13.57 -7.64
N SER A 127 20.42 12.36 -8.19
CA SER A 127 19.29 11.90 -9.01
C SER A 127 18.08 11.40 -8.20
N HIS A 128 18.11 11.40 -6.87
CA HIS A 128 17.06 10.82 -6.02
C HIS A 128 15.66 11.37 -6.30
N VAL A 129 15.51 12.70 -6.41
CA VAL A 129 14.21 13.35 -6.68
C VAL A 129 13.60 12.83 -7.99
N ALA A 130 14.42 12.69 -9.03
CA ALA A 130 13.97 12.21 -10.33
C ALA A 130 13.58 10.72 -10.30
N LEU A 131 14.31 9.91 -9.51
CA LEU A 131 14.02 8.48 -9.32
C LEU A 131 12.72 8.27 -8.51
N GLU A 132 12.52 9.03 -7.45
CA GLU A 132 11.29 9.02 -6.65
C GLU A 132 10.08 9.44 -7.48
N GLU A 133 10.21 10.52 -8.24
CA GLU A 133 9.16 11.00 -9.15
C GLU A 133 8.86 9.99 -10.27
N SER A 134 9.88 9.37 -10.85
CA SER A 134 9.73 8.28 -11.83
C SER A 134 8.95 7.09 -11.25
N SER A 135 9.29 6.69 -10.02
CA SER A 135 8.59 5.61 -9.30
C SER A 135 7.11 5.95 -9.09
N ARG A 136 6.81 7.19 -8.67
CA ARG A 136 5.44 7.68 -8.49
C ARG A 136 4.65 7.66 -9.80
N ARG A 137 5.25 8.07 -10.92
CA ARG A 137 4.58 8.06 -12.24
C ARG A 137 4.33 6.65 -12.76
N LYS A 138 5.29 5.72 -12.61
CA LYS A 138 5.09 4.34 -13.07
C LYS A 138 3.96 3.64 -12.33
N ARG A 139 3.71 3.95 -11.05
CA ARG A 139 2.54 3.43 -10.31
C ARG A 139 1.20 3.81 -10.95
N VAL A 140 1.10 5.02 -11.49
CA VAL A 140 -0.08 5.48 -12.23
C VAL A 140 -0.18 4.84 -13.63
N SER A 141 0.90 4.22 -14.12
CA SER A 141 1.08 3.86 -15.53
C SER A 141 1.27 2.36 -15.83
N GLN A 142 1.41 1.45 -14.85
CA GLN A 142 1.53 0.01 -15.11
C GLN A 142 0.19 -0.71 -15.00
N ASN A 143 -0.27 -1.66 -15.83
CA ASN A 143 0.11 -2.30 -17.13
C ASN A 143 -1.08 -3.28 -17.43
N PRO A 144 -1.60 -3.47 -18.67
CA PRO A 144 -2.86 -4.21 -18.94
C PRO A 144 -2.98 -5.64 -18.40
N THR A 145 -1.86 -6.31 -18.09
CA THR A 145 -1.87 -7.67 -17.51
C THR A 145 -2.10 -7.65 -15.99
N THR A 146 -1.66 -6.59 -15.31
CA THR A 146 -2.00 -6.31 -13.89
C THR A 146 -3.46 -5.89 -13.77
N THR A 147 -4.02 -5.28 -14.82
CA THR A 147 -5.44 -4.90 -14.90
C THR A 147 -6.37 -6.08 -14.70
N VAL A 148 -5.99 -7.32 -15.04
CA VAL A 148 -6.84 -8.49 -14.81
C VAL A 148 -6.92 -8.85 -13.32
N PHE A 149 -5.80 -8.82 -12.59
CA PHE A 149 -5.80 -9.08 -11.15
C PHE A 149 -6.41 -7.90 -10.38
N GLN A 150 -6.12 -6.66 -10.80
CA GLN A 150 -6.79 -5.45 -10.31
C GLN A 150 -8.29 -5.44 -10.59
N SER A 151 -8.75 -5.95 -11.74
CA SER A 151 -10.18 -6.03 -12.06
C SER A 151 -10.90 -7.14 -11.31
N LEU A 152 -10.19 -8.20 -10.90
CA LEU A 152 -10.76 -9.32 -10.15
C LEU A 152 -10.76 -9.06 -8.63
N VAL A 153 -9.77 -8.32 -8.13
CA VAL A 153 -9.59 -8.07 -6.70
C VAL A 153 -9.94 -6.63 -6.31
N GLY A 154 -10.01 -5.69 -7.26
CA GLY A 154 -10.23 -4.26 -6.99
C GLY A 154 -9.06 -3.58 -6.25
N LEU A 155 -7.92 -4.28 -6.09
CA LEU A 155 -6.82 -3.81 -5.26
C LEU A 155 -5.89 -2.89 -6.05
N GLU A 156 -6.11 -1.59 -5.89
CA GLU A 156 -5.20 -0.54 -6.30
C GLU A 156 -4.93 0.38 -5.10
N VAL A 157 -3.65 0.56 -4.74
CA VAL A 157 -3.29 1.59 -3.76
C VAL A 157 -3.45 2.94 -4.42
N SER A 158 -4.44 3.71 -3.98
CA SER A 158 -4.73 5.00 -4.58
C SER A 158 -3.53 5.96 -4.46
N PRO A 159 -3.26 6.79 -5.48
CA PRO A 159 -2.17 7.76 -5.42
C PRO A 159 -2.25 8.72 -4.23
N ARG A 160 -3.48 8.98 -3.75
CA ARG A 160 -3.73 9.79 -2.55
C ARG A 160 -3.17 9.08 -1.31
N LEU A 161 -3.59 7.84 -1.07
CA LEU A 161 -3.21 7.09 0.13
C LEU A 161 -1.69 6.86 0.20
N SER A 162 -1.04 6.63 -0.95
CA SER A 162 0.42 6.49 -1.01
C SER A 162 1.16 7.77 -0.58
N ARG A 163 0.63 8.96 -0.93
CA ARG A 163 1.18 10.25 -0.47
C ARG A 163 0.95 10.45 1.02
N GLU A 164 -0.26 10.16 1.50
CA GLU A 164 -0.62 10.27 2.92
C GLU A 164 0.25 9.35 3.78
N ALA A 165 0.47 8.11 3.36
CA ALA A 165 1.36 7.19 4.05
C ALA A 165 2.82 7.70 4.07
N THR A 166 3.33 8.23 2.96
CA THR A 166 4.68 8.82 2.94
C THR A 166 4.78 10.01 3.90
N HIS A 167 3.76 10.87 3.93
CA HIS A 167 3.70 11.99 4.86
C HIS A 167 3.64 11.52 6.31
N PHE A 168 2.83 10.51 6.61
CA PHE A 168 2.73 9.90 7.93
C PHE A 168 4.10 9.48 8.47
N TRP A 169 4.93 8.81 7.67
CA TRP A 169 6.26 8.40 8.11
C TRP A 169 7.24 9.55 8.33
N ASN A 170 7.12 10.63 7.54
CA ASN A 170 7.89 11.85 7.79
C ASN A 170 7.52 12.45 9.16
N VAL A 171 6.22 12.58 9.44
CA VAL A 171 5.75 13.11 10.73
C VAL A 171 6.11 12.18 11.89
N ALA A 172 6.04 10.86 11.69
CA ALA A 172 6.47 9.88 12.68
C ALA A 172 7.95 10.02 13.03
N LEU A 173 8.82 10.23 12.03
CA LEU A 173 10.22 10.52 12.26
C LEU A 173 10.40 11.82 13.05
N ASP A 174 9.73 12.90 12.63
CA ASP A 174 9.87 14.22 13.25
C ASP A 174 9.42 14.23 14.72
N LEU A 175 8.36 13.49 15.05
CA LEU A 175 7.78 13.46 16.40
C LEU A 175 8.36 12.39 17.32
N LYS A 176 8.72 11.21 16.78
CA LYS A 176 9.11 10.03 17.59
C LYS A 176 10.56 9.59 17.35
N GLY A 177 11.28 10.23 16.43
CA GLY A 177 12.63 9.81 16.06
C GLY A 177 12.66 8.51 15.27
N LEU A 178 13.88 8.02 14.98
CA LEU A 178 14.08 6.81 14.18
C LEU A 178 13.53 5.56 14.88
N GLU A 179 13.88 5.36 16.15
CA GLU A 179 13.42 4.19 16.92
C GLU A 179 11.91 4.20 17.08
N GLY A 180 11.32 5.32 17.49
CA GLY A 180 9.88 5.41 17.73
C GLY A 180 9.04 5.33 16.45
N ARG A 181 9.58 5.75 15.29
CA ARG A 181 8.96 5.49 13.98
C ARG A 181 8.90 4.00 13.69
N ASP A 182 10.01 3.28 13.86
CA ASP A 182 10.07 1.86 13.52
C ASP A 182 9.33 0.98 14.54
N GLU A 183 9.21 1.41 15.79
CA GLU A 183 8.41 0.74 16.83
C GLU A 183 6.92 0.66 16.49
N LEU A 184 6.39 1.55 15.62
CA LEU A 184 5.01 1.46 15.13
C LEU A 184 4.72 0.15 14.38
N TRP A 185 5.75 -0.55 13.90
CA TRP A 185 5.60 -1.87 13.31
C TRP A 185 5.52 -3.02 14.33
N SER A 186 5.73 -2.76 15.63
CA SER A 186 5.71 -3.80 16.66
C SER A 186 4.35 -4.46 16.83
N HIS A 187 3.25 -3.74 16.52
CA HIS A 187 1.90 -4.27 16.59
C HIS A 187 1.00 -3.59 15.53
N PRO A 188 0.05 -4.31 14.88
CA PRO A 188 -0.85 -3.72 13.88
C PRO A 188 -1.69 -2.56 14.40
N ASP A 189 -2.04 -2.56 15.69
CA ASP A 189 -2.88 -1.51 16.30
C ASP A 189 -2.14 -0.17 16.49
N LEU A 190 -0.82 -0.14 16.30
CA LEU A 190 -0.03 1.10 16.33
C LEU A 190 0.03 1.80 14.97
N LEU A 191 -0.53 1.18 13.93
CA LEU A 191 -0.59 1.74 12.59
C LEU A 191 -1.93 2.44 12.35
N PRO A 192 -1.92 3.57 11.62
CA PRO A 192 -3.13 4.33 11.37
C PRO A 192 -4.03 3.64 10.34
N ALA A 193 -5.33 3.82 10.50
CA ALA A 193 -6.29 3.64 9.42
C ALA A 193 -6.16 4.76 8.37
N ALA A 194 -6.79 4.57 7.20
CA ALA A 194 -6.77 5.54 6.11
C ALA A 194 -7.25 6.95 6.52
N LEU A 195 -8.23 7.06 7.43
CA LEU A 195 -8.72 8.35 7.90
C LEU A 195 -7.72 9.03 8.85
N GLU A 196 -7.05 8.25 9.69
CA GLU A 196 -6.08 8.74 10.67
C GLU A 196 -4.79 9.25 10.01
N MET A 197 -4.44 8.72 8.83
CA MET A 197 -3.32 9.25 8.03
C MET A 197 -3.56 10.68 7.50
N GLN A 198 -4.78 11.21 7.59
CA GLN A 198 -5.06 12.61 7.23
C GLN A 198 -4.60 13.60 8.32
N ASP A 199 -4.46 13.14 9.56
CA ASP A 199 -3.84 13.89 10.66
C ASP A 199 -2.83 13.00 11.41
N PRO A 200 -1.63 12.77 10.81
CA PRO A 200 -0.61 11.94 11.42
C PRO A 200 -0.19 12.42 12.81
N ALA A 201 -0.13 13.73 13.03
CA ALA A 201 0.34 14.30 14.29
C ALA A 201 -0.64 13.99 15.43
N ALA A 202 -1.95 14.12 15.18
CA ALA A 202 -2.97 13.75 16.16
C ALA A 202 -2.91 12.26 16.51
N PHE A 203 -2.85 11.38 15.51
CA PHE A 203 -2.75 9.94 15.72
C PHE A 203 -1.50 9.56 16.54
N LEU A 204 -0.32 10.04 16.13
CA LEU A 204 0.95 9.71 16.77
C LEU A 204 1.03 10.21 18.22
N SER A 205 0.35 11.31 18.52
CA SER A 205 0.23 11.85 19.88
C SER A 205 -0.69 10.98 20.75
N SER A 206 -1.79 10.46 20.20
CA SER A 206 -2.71 9.58 20.96
C SER A 206 -2.15 8.19 21.26
N THR A 207 -1.21 7.70 20.44
CA THR A 207 -0.61 6.36 20.59
C THR A 207 0.59 6.36 21.56
N SER A 208 0.98 7.53 22.07
CA SER A 208 1.99 7.61 23.13
C SER A 208 1.29 7.35 24.46
N ALA A 209 1.63 6.25 25.14
CA ALA A 209 1.15 6.02 26.50
C ALA A 209 1.47 7.25 27.38
N PRO A 210 0.59 7.68 28.29
CA PRO A 210 0.97 8.69 29.26
C PRO A 210 2.11 8.11 30.10
N ASP A 211 3.29 8.71 30.00
CA ASP A 211 4.51 8.31 30.68
C ASP A 211 4.46 8.60 32.20
N ASP A 212 3.26 8.72 32.78
CA ASP A 212 3.04 9.04 34.19
C ASP A 212 1.90 8.20 34.78
N LEU A 213 2.19 6.90 34.98
CA LEU A 213 1.49 6.07 35.97
C LEU A 213 2.30 5.94 37.27
N SER A 214 3.40 6.69 37.40
CA SER A 214 4.25 6.70 38.59
C SER A 214 3.63 7.41 39.80
N GLY A 215 2.47 8.07 39.62
CA GLY A 215 1.72 8.73 40.70
C GLY A 215 0.61 7.90 41.35
N LEU A 216 0.40 6.63 40.97
CA LEU A 216 -0.60 5.78 41.62
C LEU A 216 0.00 5.01 42.80
N ASP A 217 0.25 5.73 43.90
CA ASP A 217 0.44 5.09 45.20
C ASP A 217 -0.91 4.53 45.69
N PRO A 218 -1.01 3.22 46.02
CA PRO A 218 -2.20 2.68 46.67
C PRO A 218 -2.25 3.20 48.12
N ALA A 219 -3.33 3.92 48.44
CA ALA A 219 -3.68 4.36 49.79
C ALA A 219 -4.07 3.19 50.71
#